data_AF-A0A972TX42-F1
#
_entry.id   AF-A0A972TX42-F1
#
_cell.length_a   1.000
_cell.length_b   1.000
_cell.length_c   1.000
_cell.angle_alpha   90.00
_cell.angle_beta   90.00
_cell.angle_gamma   90.00
#
_symmetry.space_group_name_H-M   'P 1'
#
loop_
_entity.id
_entity.type
_entity.pdbx_description
1 polymer ?
#
loop_
_entity_poly.entity_id
_entity_poly.type
_entity_poly.pdbx_seq_one_letter_code
_entity_poly.pdbx_strand_id
1 'polypeptide(L)'
;MKEPDKFYIRTISPIHVGSDEVYEPTGFTIDEKECRMVVFDPFLFVSRLSDEAKQEFSKICTKGTIPSNLEIYKFLAGKTVQGRYVEVCRGVLDQYRQTLGMSLNNENLIRQELNRFEIPRTAFRSIDQLPYIPGSAIKGALRTAYLNQKEAEKQLSKRGKERNAKKLEQQLMDYDDIPTDPFRMVKVSDFSPVGAAKTRIVYAINQKKKPTGRDARGIPLIFEIIAPGTLFQGTIVVDTPQPGAGIKKPVSLPEILKSASAFYGKERHRECGELKRMGIVPSSFEEPPEEHAVTIRIGRHSGAESVTIEGHRNIHIMEGKGKKGHNEDHATTVWLVSESRKALAMNNLAPFGWAQLSQMTDDLAQQFQIREQEWQAKRDESHSTQRAKTERQTELKRQDAEVAKRKAMEEEERRKEEAREMAEFDAMTPEERDLVTLADPGITEQQVFDIFGRIGGFSEENKKLAAMATKTYWKQHDRWNKKDCSKKQWTKVQRIKEMLGDL
;
A
#
# COMPACT_ATOMS: atom_id res chain seq x y z
N MET A 1 44.67 6.17 5.81
CA MET A 1 43.33 6.82 5.69
C MET A 1 43.00 7.37 7.05
N LYS A 2 42.47 8.60 7.13
CA LYS A 2 41.98 9.15 8.39
C LYS A 2 40.75 8.34 8.82
N GLU A 3 40.62 8.01 10.11
CA GLU A 3 39.40 7.37 10.59
C GLU A 3 38.19 8.28 10.34
N PRO A 4 37.05 7.71 9.93
CA PRO A 4 35.89 8.51 9.59
C PRO A 4 35.26 9.13 10.83
N ASP A 5 35.05 10.44 10.82
CA ASP A 5 34.31 11.14 11.86
C ASP A 5 32.84 10.70 11.80
N LYS A 6 32.31 10.23 12.93
CA LYS A 6 30.92 9.77 13.05
C LYS A 6 29.99 10.96 13.29
N PHE A 7 28.85 10.94 12.61
CA PHE A 7 27.84 11.99 12.70
C PHE A 7 26.45 11.38 12.87
N TYR A 8 25.54 12.15 13.46
CA TYR A 8 24.13 11.86 13.45
C TYR A 8 23.30 13.04 12.96
N ILE A 9 22.12 12.71 12.44
CA ILE A 9 21.11 13.66 12.01
C ILE A 9 19.84 13.45 12.83
N ARG A 10 19.32 14.54 13.38
CA ARG A 10 17.96 14.59 13.95
C ARG A 10 17.06 15.42 13.02
N THR A 11 15.98 14.83 12.52
CA THR A 11 15.02 15.56 11.71
C THR A 11 14.25 16.56 12.58
N ILE A 12 14.20 17.83 12.17
CA ILE A 12 13.45 18.87 12.87
C ILE A 12 12.05 19.00 12.27
N SER A 13 11.97 18.99 10.94
CA SER A 13 10.70 19.08 10.22
C SER A 13 10.55 17.89 9.27
N PRO A 14 9.35 17.65 8.70
CA PRO A 14 9.14 16.54 7.80
C PRO A 14 10.10 16.59 6.59
N ILE A 15 10.72 15.47 6.27
CA ILE A 15 11.72 15.38 5.18
C ILE A 15 11.24 14.38 4.14
N HIS A 16 11.34 14.75 2.87
CA HIS A 16 11.19 13.82 1.75
C HIS A 16 12.42 13.93 0.87
N VAL A 17 13.16 12.83 0.72
CA VAL A 17 14.24 12.72 -0.28
C VAL A 17 13.73 11.78 -1.35
N GLY A 18 13.54 12.25 -2.59
CA GLY A 18 12.95 11.42 -3.65
C GLY A 18 13.79 10.18 -3.97
N SER A 19 13.11 9.07 -4.25
CA SER A 19 13.72 7.79 -4.67
C SER A 19 13.39 7.40 -6.11
N ASP A 20 12.63 8.24 -6.82
CA ASP A 20 11.98 7.95 -8.10
C ASP A 20 11.03 6.74 -8.09
N GLU A 21 10.84 6.09 -6.94
CA GLU A 21 9.78 5.11 -6.73
C GLU A 21 8.51 5.75 -6.18
N VAL A 22 7.38 5.10 -6.46
CA VAL A 22 6.05 5.54 -6.08
C VAL A 22 5.26 4.37 -5.48
N TYR A 23 4.36 4.65 -4.54
CA TYR A 23 3.30 3.69 -4.23
C TYR A 23 2.28 3.78 -5.33
N GLU A 24 2.18 2.69 -6.09
CA GLU A 24 1.16 2.59 -7.10
C GLU A 24 -0.19 2.25 -6.48
N PRO A 25 -1.27 2.87 -6.98
CA PRO A 25 -2.63 2.38 -6.87
C PRO A 25 -2.94 0.92 -6.50
N THR A 26 -2.31 0.00 -7.22
CA THR A 26 -2.60 -1.42 -7.22
C THR A 26 -1.81 -2.18 -6.15
N GLY A 27 -0.84 -1.52 -5.52
CA GLY A 27 0.06 -2.07 -4.50
C GLY A 27 -0.28 -1.67 -3.07
N PHE A 28 -1.39 -0.96 -2.84
CA PHE A 28 -1.83 -0.62 -1.50
C PHE A 28 -3.36 -0.58 -1.33
N THR A 29 -3.79 -0.72 -0.08
CA THR A 29 -5.16 -0.40 0.35
C THR A 29 -5.11 0.53 1.55
N ILE A 30 -6.22 1.19 1.86
CA ILE A 30 -6.32 2.12 2.98
C ILE A 30 -7.25 1.53 4.04
N ASP A 31 -6.72 1.40 5.25
CA ASP A 31 -7.47 1.06 6.46
C ASP A 31 -7.95 2.37 7.10
N GLU A 32 -9.23 2.69 6.85
CA GLU A 32 -9.84 3.94 7.30
C GLU A 32 -9.98 4.05 8.82
N LYS A 33 -10.08 2.92 9.54
CA LYS A 33 -10.27 2.91 11.00
C LYS A 33 -8.98 3.34 11.69
N GLU A 34 -7.87 2.77 11.24
CA GLU A 34 -6.54 3.00 11.81
C GLU A 34 -5.78 4.14 11.13
N CYS A 35 -6.40 4.84 10.17
CA CYS A 35 -5.79 5.93 9.40
C CYS A 35 -4.41 5.56 8.81
N ARG A 36 -4.33 4.38 8.18
CA ARG A 36 -3.08 3.83 7.65
C ARG A 36 -3.26 3.23 6.27
N MET A 37 -2.22 3.33 5.47
CA MET A 37 -2.07 2.61 4.21
C MET A 37 -1.38 1.28 4.48
N VAL A 38 -1.86 0.21 3.85
CA VAL A 38 -1.23 -1.12 3.88
C VAL A 38 -0.65 -1.40 2.51
N VAL A 39 0.67 -1.34 2.39
CA VAL A 39 1.42 -1.65 1.16
C VAL A 39 1.68 -3.15 1.12
N PHE A 40 1.15 -3.83 0.11
CA PHE A 40 1.21 -5.28 0.00
C PHE A 40 1.86 -5.70 -1.32
N ASP A 41 2.33 -6.94 -1.38
CA ASP A 41 2.80 -7.55 -2.62
C ASP A 41 1.59 -7.99 -3.47
N PRO A 42 1.37 -7.41 -4.68
CA PRO A 42 0.25 -7.76 -5.53
C PRO A 42 0.19 -9.24 -5.91
N PHE A 43 1.34 -9.90 -6.12
CA PHE A 43 1.37 -11.32 -6.48
C PHE A 43 0.92 -12.18 -5.31
N LEU A 44 1.43 -11.88 -4.11
CA LEU A 44 1.02 -12.58 -2.90
C LEU A 44 -0.48 -12.36 -2.61
N PHE A 45 -0.99 -11.16 -2.85
CA PHE A 45 -2.42 -10.87 -2.74
C PHE A 45 -3.26 -11.71 -3.71
N VAL A 46 -2.91 -11.71 -5.01
CA VAL A 46 -3.65 -12.48 -6.03
C VAL A 46 -3.62 -13.99 -5.75
N SER A 47 -2.48 -14.51 -5.28
CA SER A 47 -2.36 -15.94 -4.93
C SER A 47 -3.33 -16.38 -3.83
N ARG A 48 -3.72 -15.45 -2.94
CA ARG A 48 -4.59 -15.69 -1.77
C ARG A 48 -6.07 -15.44 -2.04
N LEU A 49 -6.44 -14.97 -3.23
CA LEU A 49 -7.84 -14.80 -3.63
C LEU A 49 -8.52 -16.15 -3.85
N SER A 50 -9.83 -16.23 -3.57
CA SER A 50 -10.65 -17.38 -3.98
C SER A 50 -10.78 -17.44 -5.50
N ASP A 51 -11.21 -18.57 -6.05
CA ASP A 51 -11.33 -18.74 -7.50
C ASP A 51 -12.37 -17.78 -8.09
N GLU A 52 -13.46 -17.50 -7.38
CA GLU A 52 -14.47 -16.51 -7.78
C GLU A 52 -13.88 -15.10 -7.82
N ALA A 53 -13.13 -14.73 -6.76
CA ALA A 53 -12.49 -13.42 -6.67
C ALA A 53 -11.37 -13.25 -7.71
N LYS A 54 -10.65 -14.33 -8.04
CA LYS A 54 -9.66 -14.34 -9.14
C LYS A 54 -10.31 -14.12 -10.48
N GLN A 55 -11.44 -14.78 -10.75
CA GLN A 55 -12.19 -14.59 -11.99
C GLN A 55 -12.73 -13.16 -12.09
N GLU A 56 -13.27 -12.60 -11.01
CA GLU A 56 -13.71 -11.20 -10.95
C GLU A 56 -12.54 -10.24 -11.23
N PHE A 57 -11.42 -10.39 -10.51
CA PHE A 57 -10.23 -9.57 -10.70
C PHE A 57 -9.68 -9.66 -12.13
N SER A 58 -9.59 -10.89 -12.66
CA SER A 58 -9.14 -11.13 -14.04
C SER A 58 -10.06 -10.45 -15.06
N LYS A 59 -11.38 -10.52 -14.89
CA LYS A 59 -12.34 -9.81 -15.76
C LYS A 59 -12.11 -8.30 -15.76
N ILE A 60 -11.78 -7.71 -14.61
CA ILE A 60 -11.46 -6.28 -14.52
C ILE A 60 -10.16 -5.97 -15.26
N CYS A 61 -9.09 -6.73 -15.00
CA CYS A 61 -7.78 -6.51 -15.62
C CYS A 61 -7.83 -6.62 -17.15
N THR A 62 -8.58 -7.58 -17.70
CA THR A 62 -8.69 -7.80 -19.15
C THR A 62 -9.34 -6.63 -19.89
N LYS A 63 -10.05 -5.72 -19.21
CA LYS A 63 -10.62 -4.52 -19.84
C LYS A 63 -9.54 -3.58 -20.38
N GLY A 64 -8.41 -3.45 -19.68
CA GLY A 64 -7.28 -2.62 -20.11
C GLY A 64 -7.61 -1.13 -20.30
N THR A 65 -8.62 -0.60 -19.61
CA THR A 65 -9.07 0.80 -19.73
C THR A 65 -8.78 1.60 -18.46
N ILE A 66 -8.74 2.94 -18.55
CA ILE A 66 -8.56 3.80 -17.37
C ILE A 66 -9.64 3.61 -16.30
N PRO A 67 -10.95 3.48 -16.64
CA PRO A 67 -11.97 3.13 -15.65
C PRO A 67 -11.71 1.79 -14.96
N SER A 68 -11.10 0.82 -15.65
CA SER A 68 -10.77 -0.49 -15.04
C SER A 68 -9.73 -0.38 -13.92
N ASN A 69 -8.84 0.62 -13.95
CA ASN A 69 -7.95 0.91 -12.81
C ASN A 69 -8.76 1.32 -11.58
N LEU A 70 -9.78 2.17 -11.74
CA LEU A 70 -10.67 2.53 -10.65
C LEU A 70 -11.50 1.34 -10.15
N GLU A 71 -11.89 0.43 -11.05
CA GLU A 71 -12.53 -0.84 -10.64
C GLU A 71 -11.58 -1.73 -9.83
N ILE A 72 -10.29 -1.82 -10.19
CA ILE A 72 -9.28 -2.52 -9.38
C ILE A 72 -9.21 -1.92 -7.97
N TYR A 73 -9.15 -0.59 -7.86
CA TYR A 73 -9.18 0.08 -6.56
C TYR A 73 -10.42 -0.26 -5.73
N LYS A 74 -11.61 -0.26 -6.36
CA LYS A 74 -12.86 -0.62 -5.71
C LYS A 74 -12.88 -2.08 -5.27
N PHE A 75 -12.29 -2.98 -6.07
CA PHE A 75 -12.13 -4.39 -5.72
C PHE A 75 -11.21 -4.60 -4.51
N LEU A 76 -10.12 -3.81 -4.43
CA LEU A 76 -9.17 -3.83 -3.31
C LEU A 76 -9.76 -3.21 -2.03
N ALA A 77 -10.70 -2.27 -2.17
CA ALA A 77 -11.33 -1.60 -1.04
C ALA A 77 -12.06 -2.61 -0.12
N GLY A 78 -11.81 -2.50 1.18
CA GLY A 78 -12.42 -3.38 2.19
C GLY A 78 -11.84 -4.81 2.26
N LYS A 79 -10.90 -5.19 1.38
CA LYS A 79 -10.17 -6.46 1.50
C LYS A 79 -9.12 -6.37 2.59
N THR A 80 -9.05 -7.39 3.45
CA THR A 80 -7.98 -7.51 4.43
C THR A 80 -6.71 -7.98 3.72
N VAL A 81 -5.70 -7.11 3.65
CA VAL A 81 -4.39 -7.42 3.09
C VAL A 81 -3.33 -7.40 4.19
N GLN A 82 -2.28 -8.19 3.99
CA GLN A 82 -1.10 -8.17 4.84
C GLN A 82 0.00 -7.41 4.12
N GLY A 83 0.71 -6.55 4.84
CA GLY A 83 1.71 -5.70 4.24
C GLY A 83 2.35 -4.75 5.23
N ARG A 84 3.16 -3.83 4.72
CA ARG A 84 3.79 -2.78 5.51
C ARG A 84 2.79 -1.66 5.74
N TYR A 85 2.70 -1.21 6.98
CA TYR A 85 1.85 -0.08 7.36
C TYR A 85 2.58 1.24 7.21
N VAL A 86 1.90 2.23 6.63
CA VAL A 86 2.36 3.62 6.54
C VAL A 86 1.24 4.52 7.04
N GLU A 87 1.51 5.39 8.00
CA GLU A 87 0.50 6.33 8.50
C GLU A 87 0.05 7.27 7.37
N VAL A 88 -1.23 7.64 7.34
CA VAL A 88 -1.75 8.61 6.36
C VAL A 88 -2.45 9.77 7.06
N CYS A 89 -2.35 10.97 6.50
CA CYS A 89 -3.14 12.10 6.99
C CYS A 89 -4.63 11.96 6.64
N ARG A 90 -5.48 12.66 7.39
CA ARG A 90 -6.95 12.56 7.24
C ARG A 90 -7.42 12.94 5.83
N GLY A 91 -6.81 13.96 5.22
CA GLY A 91 -7.20 14.37 3.88
C GLY A 91 -6.95 13.31 2.82
N VAL A 92 -5.95 12.44 3.00
CA VAL A 92 -5.69 11.32 2.07
C VAL A 92 -6.83 10.30 2.16
N LEU A 93 -7.37 10.06 3.35
CA LEU A 93 -8.57 9.22 3.54
C LEU A 93 -9.79 9.82 2.85
N ASP A 94 -9.99 11.13 2.99
CA ASP A 94 -11.12 11.82 2.36
C ASP A 94 -11.01 11.78 0.83
N GLN A 95 -9.80 11.98 0.28
CA GLN A 95 -9.56 11.84 -1.16
C GLN A 95 -9.80 10.39 -1.60
N TYR A 96 -9.36 9.39 -0.82
CA TYR A 96 -9.57 7.97 -1.13
C TYR A 96 -11.05 7.63 -1.23
N ARG A 97 -11.86 8.05 -0.25
CA ARG A 97 -13.33 7.87 -0.28
C ARG A 97 -13.96 8.52 -1.50
N GLN A 98 -13.54 9.75 -1.83
CA GLN A 98 -14.02 10.47 -3.01
C GLN A 98 -13.69 9.70 -4.29
N THR A 99 -12.47 9.16 -4.39
CA THR A 99 -12.03 8.37 -5.54
C THR A 99 -12.84 7.09 -5.69
N LEU A 100 -13.07 6.35 -4.61
CA LEU A 100 -13.93 5.16 -4.63
C LEU A 100 -15.38 5.49 -5.00
N GLY A 101 -15.87 6.69 -4.66
CA GLY A 101 -17.21 7.16 -5.02
C GLY A 101 -17.37 7.60 -6.48
N MET A 102 -16.30 7.69 -7.28
CA MET A 102 -16.40 8.20 -8.65
C MET A 102 -17.16 7.27 -9.60
N SER A 103 -17.92 7.88 -10.52
CA SER A 103 -18.59 7.19 -11.61
C SER A 103 -17.58 6.74 -12.67
N LEU A 104 -17.77 5.53 -13.20
CA LEU A 104 -16.91 4.93 -14.23
C LEU A 104 -17.05 5.61 -15.60
N ASN A 105 -18.09 6.42 -15.80
CA ASN A 105 -18.40 7.04 -17.10
C ASN A 105 -17.58 8.29 -17.40
N ASN A 106 -16.83 8.84 -16.44
CA ASN A 106 -16.05 10.06 -16.62
C ASN A 106 -14.54 9.78 -16.64
N GLU A 107 -14.06 9.23 -17.76
CA GLU A 107 -12.67 8.80 -17.92
C GLU A 107 -11.65 9.92 -17.64
N ASN A 108 -11.93 11.15 -18.09
CA ASN A 108 -11.04 12.29 -17.89
C ASN A 108 -10.85 12.63 -16.40
N LEU A 109 -11.94 12.60 -15.62
CA LEU A 109 -11.88 12.84 -14.19
C LEU A 109 -11.13 11.70 -13.47
N ILE A 110 -11.39 10.44 -13.86
CA ILE A 110 -10.69 9.27 -13.32
C ILE A 110 -9.19 9.38 -13.58
N ARG A 111 -8.78 9.66 -14.82
CA ARG A 111 -7.36 9.84 -15.17
C ARG A 111 -6.70 10.93 -14.33
N GLN A 112 -7.38 12.07 -14.16
CA GLN A 112 -6.86 13.18 -13.36
C GLN A 112 -6.71 12.82 -11.88
N GLU A 113 -7.65 12.09 -11.29
CA GLU A 113 -7.57 11.67 -9.89
C GLU A 113 -6.54 10.55 -9.71
N LEU A 114 -6.51 9.54 -10.58
CA LEU A 114 -5.54 8.44 -10.50
C LEU A 114 -4.08 8.93 -10.57
N ASN A 115 -3.78 9.87 -11.48
CA ASN A 115 -2.45 10.49 -11.56
C ASN A 115 -2.10 11.32 -10.31
N ARG A 116 -3.09 11.71 -9.49
CA ARG A 116 -2.87 12.38 -8.19
C ARG A 116 -2.66 11.40 -7.04
N PHE A 117 -2.93 10.10 -7.26
CA PHE A 117 -2.76 9.03 -6.29
C PHE A 117 -1.45 8.27 -6.42
N GLU A 118 -0.63 8.61 -7.39
CA GLU A 118 0.75 8.16 -7.42
C GLU A 118 1.49 8.87 -6.26
N ILE A 119 1.95 8.09 -5.28
CA ILE A 119 2.52 8.63 -4.03
C ILE A 119 4.04 8.45 -4.07
N PRO A 120 4.85 9.49 -4.34
CA PRO A 120 6.30 9.39 -4.28
C PRO A 120 6.80 8.89 -2.93
N ARG A 121 7.68 7.90 -2.99
CA ARG A 121 8.36 7.32 -1.83
C ARG A 121 9.59 8.14 -1.49
N THR A 122 9.83 8.30 -0.19
CA THR A 122 11.13 8.81 0.26
C THR A 122 12.21 7.73 0.08
N ALA A 123 13.48 8.11 -0.04
CA ALA A 123 14.62 7.21 -0.11
C ALA A 123 14.55 6.18 1.02
N PHE A 124 14.60 4.90 0.64
CA PHE A 124 14.39 3.77 1.54
C PHE A 124 15.35 2.62 1.20
N ARG A 125 15.64 1.76 2.16
CA ARG A 125 16.48 0.57 1.95
C ARG A 125 15.61 -0.61 1.54
N SER A 126 16.01 -1.34 0.50
CA SER A 126 15.22 -2.48 0.00
C SER A 126 15.09 -3.62 1.02
N ILE A 127 16.09 -3.80 1.90
CA ILE A 127 16.16 -4.91 2.85
C ILE A 127 15.06 -4.86 3.92
N ASP A 128 14.73 -3.68 4.43
CA ASP A 128 13.81 -3.51 5.54
C ASP A 128 12.77 -2.40 5.33
N GLN A 129 12.78 -1.78 4.15
CA GLN A 129 11.85 -0.72 3.76
C GLN A 129 11.90 0.51 4.66
N LEU A 130 12.96 0.67 5.47
CA LEU A 130 13.16 1.84 6.29
C LEU A 130 13.68 3.01 5.46
N PRO A 131 13.29 4.25 5.79
CA PRO A 131 13.86 5.42 5.15
C PRO A 131 15.35 5.55 5.48
N TYR A 132 16.12 6.12 4.57
CA TYR A 132 17.50 6.57 4.84
C TYR A 132 17.70 7.96 4.22
N ILE A 133 18.74 8.67 4.65
CA ILE A 133 19.13 9.94 4.03
C ILE A 133 20.38 9.68 3.17
N PRO A 134 20.29 9.80 1.84
CA PRO A 134 21.45 9.63 0.96
C PRO A 134 22.56 10.63 1.30
N GLY A 135 23.81 10.17 1.28
CA GLY A 135 24.99 11.00 1.53
C GLY A 135 25.12 12.12 0.50
N SER A 136 24.61 11.93 -0.71
CA SER A 136 24.53 12.94 -1.76
C SER A 136 23.62 14.13 -1.39
N ALA A 137 22.52 13.90 -0.66
CA ALA A 137 21.62 14.96 -0.21
C ALA A 137 22.31 15.86 0.82
N ILE A 138 23.03 15.25 1.76
CA ILE A 138 23.79 15.96 2.79
C ILE A 138 24.99 16.68 2.16
N LYS A 139 25.75 15.99 1.31
CA LYS A 139 26.89 16.58 0.59
C LYS A 139 26.46 17.77 -0.27
N GLY A 140 25.29 17.67 -0.91
CA GLY A 140 24.68 18.78 -1.66
C GLY A 140 24.39 19.99 -0.78
N ALA A 141 23.75 19.79 0.37
CA ALA A 141 23.47 20.87 1.33
C ALA A 141 24.76 21.54 1.84
N LEU A 142 25.76 20.75 2.23
CA LEU A 142 27.06 21.24 2.67
C LEU A 142 27.77 22.03 1.55
N ARG A 143 27.70 21.54 0.30
CA ARG A 143 28.26 22.23 -0.88
C ARG A 143 27.58 23.57 -1.12
N THR A 144 26.24 23.63 -1.09
CA THR A 144 25.49 24.87 -1.27
C THR A 144 25.87 25.91 -0.21
N ALA A 145 26.00 25.51 1.05
CA ALA A 145 26.39 26.42 2.12
C ALA A 145 27.82 26.95 1.92
N TYR A 146 28.75 26.08 1.56
CA TYR A 146 30.14 26.46 1.28
C TYR A 146 30.24 27.43 0.09
N LEU A 147 29.51 27.17 -0.99
CA LEU A 147 29.44 28.07 -2.15
C LEU A 147 28.90 29.46 -1.76
N ASN A 148 27.88 29.52 -0.91
CA ASN A 148 27.35 30.81 -0.40
C ASN A 148 28.38 31.54 0.47
N GLN A 149 29.17 30.83 1.29
CA GLN A 149 30.28 31.46 2.00
C GLN A 149 31.31 32.02 1.02
N LYS A 150 31.71 31.26 -0.01
CA LYS A 150 32.66 31.75 -1.02
C LYS A 150 32.13 32.94 -1.82
N GLU A 151 30.84 33.00 -2.08
CA GLU A 151 30.23 34.18 -2.68
C GLU A 151 30.26 35.38 -1.73
N ALA A 152 30.03 35.18 -0.43
CA ALA A 152 30.18 36.24 0.56
C ALA A 152 31.63 36.76 0.67
N GLU A 153 32.63 35.91 0.46
CA GLU A 153 34.05 36.29 0.45
C GLU A 153 34.48 36.98 -0.85
N LYS A 154 34.11 36.41 -2.00
CA LYS A 154 34.56 36.87 -3.33
C LYS A 154 33.70 37.98 -3.92
N GLN A 155 32.42 38.04 -3.53
CA GLN A 155 31.44 39.02 -3.98
C GLN A 155 31.34 39.08 -5.52
N LEU A 156 31.29 37.92 -6.19
CA LEU A 156 31.28 37.87 -7.66
C LEU A 156 30.00 38.52 -8.21
N SER A 157 28.89 38.41 -7.48
CA SER A 157 27.60 39.05 -7.82
C SER A 157 27.69 40.57 -7.98
N LYS A 158 28.64 41.25 -7.31
CA LYS A 158 28.89 42.70 -7.49
C LYS A 158 29.42 43.04 -8.89
N ARG A 159 30.05 42.08 -9.56
CA ARG A 159 30.56 42.23 -10.94
C ARG A 159 29.53 41.81 -11.99
N GLY A 160 28.41 41.24 -11.55
CA GLY A 160 27.33 40.75 -12.42
C GLY A 160 26.91 39.33 -12.06
N LYS A 161 25.66 38.98 -12.42
CA LYS A 161 25.13 37.62 -12.20
C LYS A 161 25.67 36.67 -13.27
N GLU A 162 26.43 35.66 -12.85
CA GLU A 162 26.72 34.48 -13.69
C GLU A 162 25.48 33.57 -13.74
N ARG A 163 25.00 33.27 -14.96
CA ARG A 163 23.80 32.45 -15.20
C ARG A 163 24.13 30.97 -15.40
N ASN A 164 25.38 30.66 -15.75
CA ASN A 164 25.86 29.30 -15.90
C ASN A 164 26.33 28.75 -14.54
N ALA A 165 25.55 27.84 -13.96
CA ALA A 165 25.83 27.26 -12.64
C ALA A 165 27.23 26.62 -12.55
N LYS A 166 27.65 25.88 -13.59
CA LYS A 166 28.97 25.23 -13.62
C LYS A 166 30.09 26.28 -13.55
N LYS A 167 30.01 27.34 -14.36
CA LYS A 167 31.00 28.42 -14.35
C LYS A 167 31.03 29.16 -13.01
N LEU A 168 29.87 29.43 -12.42
CA LEU A 168 29.78 30.06 -11.11
C LEU A 168 30.47 29.21 -10.03
N GLU A 169 30.19 27.91 -9.98
CA GLU A 169 30.84 27.01 -9.02
C GLU A 169 32.36 26.95 -9.22
N GLN A 170 32.83 26.83 -10.48
CA GLN A 170 34.26 26.86 -10.83
C GLN A 170 34.94 28.14 -10.35
N GLN A 171 34.32 29.30 -10.59
CA GLN A 171 34.85 30.60 -10.16
C GLN A 171 34.82 30.76 -8.64
N LEU A 172 33.81 30.24 -7.95
CA LEU A 172 33.69 30.35 -6.50
C LEU A 172 34.68 29.46 -5.76
N MET A 173 34.94 28.25 -6.26
CA MET A 173 35.81 27.27 -5.60
C MET A 173 37.21 27.13 -6.25
N ASP A 174 37.51 27.94 -7.27
CA ASP A 174 38.81 28.00 -7.95
C ASP A 174 39.26 26.64 -8.54
N TYR A 175 38.34 25.94 -9.20
CA TYR A 175 38.65 24.68 -9.90
C TYR A 175 38.24 24.73 -11.37
N ASP A 176 38.88 23.90 -12.18
CA ASP A 176 38.69 23.89 -13.63
C ASP A 176 37.79 22.71 -14.06
N ASP A 177 38.04 21.51 -13.54
CA ASP A 177 37.23 20.31 -13.82
C ASP A 177 37.01 19.44 -12.58
N ILE A 178 36.13 18.44 -12.70
CA ILE A 178 35.77 17.49 -11.63
C ILE A 178 37.00 16.93 -10.88
N PRO A 179 38.12 16.54 -11.53
CA PRO A 179 39.29 16.03 -10.82
C PRO A 179 39.94 17.04 -9.86
N THR A 180 39.80 18.34 -10.16
CA THR A 180 40.35 19.47 -9.41
C THR A 180 39.35 20.11 -8.45
N ASP A 181 38.09 19.64 -8.43
CA ASP A 181 37.08 20.14 -7.48
C ASP A 181 37.46 19.75 -6.05
N PRO A 182 37.59 20.72 -5.12
CA PRO A 182 38.00 20.41 -3.75
C PRO A 182 36.97 19.55 -2.99
N PHE A 183 35.69 19.58 -3.36
CA PHE A 183 34.65 18.70 -2.78
C PHE A 183 34.79 17.24 -3.22
N ARG A 184 35.70 16.92 -4.14
CA ARG A 184 36.11 15.53 -4.41
C ARG A 184 36.67 14.87 -3.14
N MET A 185 37.30 15.65 -2.27
CA MET A 185 37.88 15.19 -1.00
C MET A 185 36.84 14.99 0.11
N VAL A 186 35.63 15.51 -0.06
CA VAL A 186 34.54 15.35 0.91
C VAL A 186 33.79 14.06 0.61
N LYS A 187 33.86 13.08 1.51
CA LYS A 187 33.12 11.82 1.46
C LYS A 187 32.03 11.85 2.52
N VAL A 188 30.81 11.57 2.12
CA VAL A 188 29.65 11.50 3.01
C VAL A 188 29.01 10.15 2.76
N SER A 189 28.91 9.32 3.80
CA SER A 189 28.17 8.06 3.68
C SER A 189 26.67 8.33 3.63
N ASP A 190 25.90 7.32 3.25
CA ASP A 190 24.48 7.33 3.54
C ASP A 190 24.24 7.31 5.05
N PHE A 191 23.15 7.93 5.47
CA PHE A 191 22.74 8.04 6.86
C PHE A 191 21.59 7.08 7.10
N SER A 192 21.86 6.03 7.88
CA SER A 192 20.89 4.98 8.23
C SER A 192 20.13 5.35 9.50
N PRO A 193 18.85 4.97 9.62
CA PRO A 193 18.06 5.28 10.81
C PRO A 193 18.62 4.58 12.05
N VAL A 194 18.33 5.15 13.22
CA VAL A 194 18.68 4.58 14.54
C VAL A 194 17.41 4.09 15.23
N GLY A 195 17.18 2.78 15.14
CA GLY A 195 15.95 2.14 15.59
C GLY A 195 14.75 2.46 14.68
N ALA A 196 13.58 2.61 15.28
CA ALA A 196 12.35 2.87 14.52
C ALA A 196 12.37 4.25 13.82
N ALA A 197 12.22 4.24 12.50
CA ALA A 197 12.00 5.44 11.70
C ALA A 197 10.59 5.42 11.12
N LYS A 198 9.74 6.36 11.56
CA LYS A 198 8.35 6.46 11.11
C LYS A 198 8.26 7.27 9.83
N THR A 199 7.52 6.75 8.87
CA THR A 199 7.11 7.49 7.68
C THR A 199 5.61 7.70 7.65
N ARG A 200 5.18 8.75 6.96
CA ARG A 200 3.78 9.15 6.88
C ARG A 200 3.48 9.75 5.51
N ILE A 201 2.29 9.51 4.97
CA ILE A 201 1.81 10.19 3.76
C ILE A 201 1.07 11.45 4.15
N VAL A 202 1.50 12.58 3.59
CA VAL A 202 0.94 13.90 3.85
C VAL A 202 0.70 14.66 2.55
N TYR A 203 -0.05 15.77 2.62
CA TYR A 203 -0.07 16.73 1.52
C TYR A 203 1.09 17.70 1.61
N ALA A 204 1.66 18.04 0.47
CA ALA A 204 2.37 19.29 0.26
C ALA A 204 1.47 20.28 -0.48
N ILE A 205 1.24 21.42 0.15
CA ILE A 205 0.50 22.53 -0.42
C ILE A 205 1.45 23.71 -0.65
N ASN A 206 1.25 24.43 -1.75
CA ASN A 206 1.97 25.67 -1.99
C ASN A 206 1.19 26.83 -1.38
N GLN A 207 1.86 27.75 -0.69
CA GLN A 207 1.26 28.93 -0.07
C GLN A 207 2.04 30.19 -0.44
N LYS A 208 1.34 31.31 -0.66
CA LYS A 208 2.01 32.59 -0.93
C LYS A 208 2.57 33.16 0.36
N LYS A 209 3.80 33.68 0.30
CA LYS A 209 4.44 34.34 1.45
C LYS A 209 3.78 35.66 1.83
N LYS A 210 3.07 36.30 0.88
CA LYS A 210 2.30 37.53 1.08
C LYS A 210 0.86 37.32 0.62
N PRO A 211 -0.16 37.78 1.38
CA PRO A 211 -1.55 37.70 0.94
C PRO A 211 -1.77 38.59 -0.28
N THR A 212 -2.26 38.03 -1.38
CA THR A 212 -2.60 38.81 -2.60
C THR A 212 -4.05 38.61 -3.03
N GLY A 213 -4.93 38.15 -2.13
CA GLY A 213 -6.35 37.83 -2.43
C GLY A 213 -6.58 36.65 -3.39
N ARG A 214 -5.54 35.89 -3.75
CA ARG A 214 -5.61 34.68 -4.58
C ARG A 214 -4.65 33.64 -4.03
N ASP A 215 -5.08 32.38 -4.01
CA ASP A 215 -4.24 31.27 -3.56
C ASP A 215 -2.98 31.10 -4.42
N ALA A 216 -1.97 30.44 -3.86
CA ALA A 216 -0.81 30.04 -4.63
C ALA A 216 -1.22 29.05 -5.73
N ARG A 217 -0.49 29.08 -6.84
CA ARG A 217 -0.62 28.05 -7.87
C ARG A 217 0.15 26.80 -7.44
N GLY A 218 -0.44 25.65 -7.73
CA GLY A 218 0.15 24.34 -7.45
C GLY A 218 -0.96 23.36 -7.10
N ILE A 219 -0.96 22.22 -7.77
CA ILE A 219 -1.85 21.12 -7.37
C ILE A 219 -1.25 20.54 -6.08
N PRO A 220 -2.03 20.38 -5.00
CA PRO A 220 -1.59 19.68 -3.81
C PRO A 220 -1.04 18.31 -4.18
N LEU A 221 0.18 18.01 -3.74
CA LEU A 221 0.84 16.74 -3.99
C LEU A 221 0.75 15.90 -2.72
N ILE A 222 0.59 14.58 -2.86
CA ILE A 222 0.76 13.65 -1.74
C ILE A 222 2.10 12.93 -1.91
N PHE A 223 2.82 12.72 -0.82
CA PHE A 223 4.04 11.91 -0.81
C PHE A 223 4.39 11.45 0.61
N GLU A 224 5.26 10.45 0.68
CA GLU A 224 5.78 9.92 1.94
C GLU A 224 6.85 10.84 2.52
N ILE A 225 6.71 11.22 3.79
CA ILE A 225 7.71 11.96 4.56
C ILE A 225 8.28 11.11 5.68
N ILE A 226 9.53 11.40 6.04
CA ILE A 226 10.18 11.00 7.29
C ILE A 226 9.66 11.93 8.39
N ALA A 227 9.17 11.35 9.48
CA ALA A 227 8.62 12.11 10.59
C ALA A 227 9.71 12.96 11.30
N PRO A 228 9.37 14.14 11.84
CA PRO A 228 10.22 14.89 12.77
C PRO A 228 10.68 14.04 13.96
N GLY A 229 11.85 14.34 14.50
CA GLY A 229 12.47 13.63 15.63
C GLY A 229 13.13 12.31 15.27
N THR A 230 13.18 11.92 14.00
CA THR A 230 13.84 10.70 13.55
C THR A 230 15.35 10.89 13.57
N LEU A 231 16.06 9.91 14.12
CA LEU A 231 17.51 9.89 14.21
C LEU A 231 18.12 9.04 13.11
N PHE A 232 19.19 9.53 12.51
CA PHE A 232 20.01 8.81 11.53
C PHE A 232 21.49 8.93 11.89
N GLN A 233 22.29 7.92 11.59
CA GLN A 233 23.74 7.93 11.79
C GLN A 233 24.49 7.65 10.49
N GLY A 234 25.66 8.28 10.35
CA GLY A 234 26.52 8.17 9.18
C GLY A 234 27.92 8.71 9.48
N THR A 235 28.70 8.88 8.43
CA THR A 235 30.10 9.34 8.52
C THR A 235 30.38 10.42 7.50
N ILE A 236 31.26 11.35 7.89
CA ILE A 236 31.77 12.40 7.00
C ILE A 236 33.30 12.40 7.12
N VAL A 237 33.98 12.34 5.97
CA VAL A 237 35.44 12.38 5.89
C VAL A 237 35.85 13.47 4.92
N VAL A 238 36.87 14.24 5.29
CA VAL A 238 37.51 15.19 4.39
C VAL A 238 38.97 14.80 4.23
N ASP A 239 39.29 14.22 3.09
CA ASP A 239 40.64 13.76 2.76
C ASP A 239 41.58 14.93 2.45
N THR A 240 42.88 14.72 2.67
CA THR A 240 43.90 15.66 2.21
C THR A 240 44.31 15.31 0.77
N PRO A 241 44.29 16.26 -0.17
CA PRO A 241 44.70 15.97 -1.55
C PRO A 241 46.19 15.62 -1.62
N GLN A 242 46.52 14.63 -2.45
CA GLN A 242 47.93 14.27 -2.69
C GLN A 242 48.66 15.37 -3.47
N PRO A 243 49.99 15.50 -3.31
CA PRO A 243 50.80 16.37 -4.15
C PRO A 243 50.54 16.09 -5.65
N GLY A 244 50.33 17.15 -6.44
CA GLY A 244 50.02 17.02 -7.88
C GLY A 244 48.55 16.80 -8.22
N ALA A 245 47.64 16.72 -7.25
CA ALA A 245 46.20 16.52 -7.52
C ALA A 245 45.49 17.72 -8.20
N GLY A 246 46.16 18.87 -8.35
CA GLY A 246 45.62 20.06 -9.01
C GLY A 246 44.54 20.81 -8.22
N ILE A 247 44.25 20.40 -6.98
CA ILE A 247 43.30 21.09 -6.09
C ILE A 247 44.00 22.30 -5.47
N LYS A 248 43.67 23.50 -5.97
CA LYS A 248 44.34 24.77 -5.59
C LYS A 248 44.02 25.18 -4.14
N LYS A 249 42.76 24.97 -3.71
CA LYS A 249 42.26 25.34 -2.38
C LYS A 249 41.53 24.16 -1.74
N PRO A 250 42.24 23.32 -0.97
CA PRO A 250 41.62 22.20 -0.26
C PRO A 250 40.57 22.71 0.75
N VAL A 251 39.49 21.96 0.91
CA VAL A 251 38.47 22.22 1.96
C VAL A 251 38.81 21.46 3.24
N SER A 252 38.31 21.96 4.37
CA SER A 252 38.39 21.28 5.66
C SER A 252 37.00 21.04 6.26
N LEU A 253 36.86 20.00 7.09
CA LEU A 253 35.60 19.71 7.77
C LEU A 253 35.12 20.87 8.66
N PRO A 254 35.96 21.51 9.50
CA PRO A 254 35.53 22.65 10.32
C PRO A 254 35.04 23.84 9.48
N GLU A 255 35.70 24.11 8.35
CA GLU A 255 35.27 25.18 7.44
C GLU A 255 33.89 24.89 6.85
N ILE A 256 33.67 23.68 6.34
CA ILE A 256 32.39 23.25 5.76
C ILE A 256 31.25 23.33 6.81
N LEU A 257 31.47 22.83 8.02
CA LEU A 257 30.48 22.87 9.09
C LEU A 257 30.17 24.31 9.52
N LYS A 258 31.18 25.18 9.58
CA LYS A 258 31.01 26.62 9.82
C LYS A 258 30.20 27.28 8.71
N SER A 259 30.48 26.98 7.44
CA SER A 259 29.70 27.49 6.30
C SER A 259 28.23 27.09 6.44
N ALA A 260 27.97 25.82 6.71
CA ALA A 260 26.63 25.27 6.88
C ALA A 260 25.89 25.93 8.04
N SER A 261 26.52 26.05 9.21
CA SER A 261 25.91 26.69 10.38
C SER A 261 25.55 28.15 10.10
N ALA A 262 26.43 28.91 9.44
CA ALA A 262 26.19 30.31 9.12
C ALA A 262 25.07 30.48 8.09
N PHE A 263 25.14 29.75 6.98
CA PHE A 263 24.18 29.84 5.89
C PHE A 263 22.79 29.38 6.31
N TYR A 264 22.67 28.14 6.80
CA TYR A 264 21.36 27.59 7.18
C TYR A 264 20.79 28.21 8.45
N GLY A 265 21.64 28.73 9.35
CA GLY A 265 21.18 29.55 10.48
C GLY A 265 20.46 30.82 10.01
N LYS A 266 21.05 31.55 9.05
CA LYS A 266 20.43 32.73 8.42
C LYS A 266 19.13 32.35 7.68
N GLU A 267 19.15 31.29 6.89
CA GLU A 267 17.99 30.83 6.12
C GLU A 267 16.83 30.38 7.04
N ARG A 268 17.14 29.67 8.13
CA ARG A 268 16.17 29.26 9.15
C ARG A 268 15.53 30.47 9.78
N HIS A 269 16.34 31.44 10.23
CA HIS A 269 15.84 32.67 10.85
C HIS A 269 14.93 33.45 9.90
N ARG A 270 15.33 33.61 8.63
CA ARG A 270 14.50 34.26 7.60
C ARG A 270 13.17 33.55 7.43
N GLU A 271 13.19 32.24 7.21
CA GLU A 271 11.97 31.46 6.98
C GLU A 271 11.05 31.47 8.21
N CYS A 272 11.58 31.36 9.43
CA CYS A 272 10.79 31.53 10.65
C CYS A 272 10.05 32.87 10.68
N GLY A 273 10.73 33.96 10.30
CA GLY A 273 10.10 35.28 10.20
C GLY A 273 9.02 35.34 9.14
N GLU A 274 9.22 34.69 7.99
CA GLU A 274 8.21 34.57 6.92
C GLU A 274 6.98 33.79 7.38
N LEU A 275 7.18 32.61 7.99
CA LEU A 275 6.11 31.75 8.49
C LEU A 275 5.30 32.44 9.59
N LYS A 276 5.95 33.11 10.55
CA LYS A 276 5.26 33.88 11.60
C LYS A 276 4.35 34.97 11.01
N ARG A 277 4.81 35.68 9.97
CA ARG A 277 3.98 36.67 9.26
C ARG A 277 2.79 36.05 8.53
N MET A 278 2.88 34.79 8.15
CA MET A 278 1.78 34.02 7.55
C MET A 278 0.82 33.45 8.61
N GLY A 279 1.08 33.65 9.91
CA GLY A 279 0.31 33.03 10.99
C GLY A 279 0.63 31.55 11.21
N ILE A 280 1.79 31.09 10.71
CA ILE A 280 2.29 29.73 10.87
C ILE A 280 3.35 29.76 11.97
N VAL A 281 3.10 29.02 13.05
CA VAL A 281 4.06 28.82 14.14
C VAL A 281 4.30 27.32 14.25
N PRO A 282 5.28 26.77 13.52
CA PRO A 282 5.50 25.34 13.55
C PRO A 282 6.17 24.96 14.87
N SER A 283 5.57 24.01 15.59
CA SER A 283 6.07 23.50 16.88
C SER A 283 7.51 23.00 16.80
N SER A 284 7.93 22.50 15.64
CA SER A 284 9.30 22.05 15.37
C SER A 284 10.38 23.15 15.46
N PHE A 285 10.00 24.43 15.53
CA PHE A 285 10.95 25.54 15.64
C PHE A 285 11.07 26.10 17.06
N GLU A 286 10.30 25.57 18.00
CA GLU A 286 10.34 25.99 19.40
C GLU A 286 11.57 25.44 20.13
N GLU A 287 12.05 24.25 19.74
CA GLU A 287 13.28 23.70 20.30
C GLU A 287 14.52 24.44 19.74
N PRO A 288 15.39 24.97 20.64
CA PRO A 288 16.68 25.50 20.21
C PRO A 288 17.53 24.35 19.64
N PRO A 289 18.46 24.65 18.70
CA PRO A 289 19.41 23.65 18.26
C PRO A 289 20.21 23.07 19.42
N GLU A 290 20.52 21.77 19.33
CA GLU A 290 21.48 21.14 20.25
C GLU A 290 22.82 21.90 20.20
N GLU A 291 23.53 21.92 21.32
CA GLU A 291 24.81 22.61 21.42
C GLU A 291 25.79 22.02 20.39
N HIS A 292 26.46 22.89 19.63
CA HIS A 292 27.34 22.53 18.51
C HIS A 292 26.67 21.83 17.30
N ALA A 293 25.35 21.70 17.27
CA ALA A 293 24.64 21.14 16.13
C ALA A 293 24.60 22.12 14.94
N VAL A 294 24.88 21.60 13.76
CA VAL A 294 24.77 22.34 12.50
C VAL A 294 23.37 22.18 11.93
N THR A 295 22.63 23.28 11.82
CA THR A 295 21.36 23.26 11.09
C THR A 295 21.62 23.04 9.61
N ILE A 296 20.88 22.14 8.98
CA ILE A 296 20.90 21.89 7.54
C ILE A 296 19.48 21.81 6.98
N ARG A 297 19.35 22.01 5.67
CA ARG A 297 18.09 21.81 4.96
C ARG A 297 18.27 20.86 3.77
N ILE A 298 17.51 19.77 3.76
CA ILE A 298 17.67 18.67 2.80
C ILE A 298 16.33 18.21 2.23
N GLY A 299 16.39 17.60 1.04
CA GLY A 299 15.24 17.00 0.39
C GLY A 299 14.38 17.98 -0.41
N ARG A 300 13.26 17.47 -0.90
CA ARG A 300 12.31 18.20 -1.73
C ARG A 300 11.66 19.31 -0.92
N HIS A 301 11.27 20.39 -1.60
CA HIS A 301 10.61 21.54 -0.98
C HIS A 301 11.46 22.31 0.04
N SER A 302 12.79 22.19 -0.02
CA SER A 302 13.73 23.01 0.76
C SER A 302 13.69 24.52 0.43
N GLY A 303 12.91 24.94 -0.58
CA GLY A 303 12.86 26.33 -1.03
C GLY A 303 14.05 26.71 -1.90
N ALA A 304 13.84 27.64 -2.83
CA ALA A 304 14.87 28.04 -3.79
C ALA A 304 16.07 28.68 -3.08
N GLU A 305 15.81 29.45 -2.04
CA GLU A 305 16.81 30.21 -1.31
C GLU A 305 17.83 29.33 -0.58
N SER A 306 17.41 28.14 -0.13
CA SER A 306 18.28 27.18 0.57
C SER A 306 19.05 26.22 -0.35
N VAL A 307 18.78 26.26 -1.67
CA VAL A 307 19.43 25.41 -2.69
C VAL A 307 20.13 26.23 -3.79
N THR A 308 20.22 27.55 -3.63
CA THR A 308 20.84 28.47 -4.60
C THR A 308 21.86 29.39 -3.91
N ILE A 309 22.66 30.09 -4.73
CA ILE A 309 23.69 31.02 -4.26
C ILE A 309 23.11 32.43 -4.22
N GLU A 310 23.15 33.07 -3.04
CA GLU A 310 22.74 34.46 -2.82
C GLU A 310 23.47 35.42 -3.76
N GLY A 311 22.82 36.51 -4.16
CA GLY A 311 23.35 37.45 -5.18
C GLY A 311 23.23 36.95 -6.63
N HIS A 312 23.31 35.64 -6.86
CA HIS A 312 23.19 35.02 -8.19
C HIS A 312 21.79 34.47 -8.51
N ARG A 313 20.87 34.49 -7.54
CA ARG A 313 19.50 33.99 -7.69
C ARG A 313 18.75 34.67 -8.84
N ASN A 314 18.05 33.86 -9.63
CA ASN A 314 17.23 34.29 -10.76
C ASN A 314 16.01 33.35 -10.89
N ILE A 315 15.08 33.47 -9.95
CA ILE A 315 13.93 32.58 -9.77
C ILE A 315 12.79 33.07 -10.66
N HIS A 316 12.35 32.25 -11.62
CA HIS A 316 11.28 32.62 -12.52
C HIS A 316 9.90 32.50 -11.85
N ILE A 317 9.21 33.64 -11.71
CA ILE A 317 7.89 33.76 -11.13
C ILE A 317 6.86 33.81 -12.26
N MET A 318 6.08 32.73 -12.37
CA MET A 318 5.00 32.62 -13.35
C MET A 318 3.81 33.48 -12.95
N GLU A 319 3.40 34.39 -13.82
CA GLU A 319 2.17 35.17 -13.64
C GLU A 319 0.93 34.45 -14.19
N GLY A 320 -0.25 35.01 -13.90
CA GLY A 320 -1.57 34.63 -14.42
C GLY A 320 -1.57 34.12 -15.88
N LYS A 321 -2.56 33.30 -16.28
CA LYS A 321 -2.68 32.87 -17.70
C LYS A 321 -2.79 34.15 -18.55
N GLY A 322 -1.90 34.32 -19.53
CA GLY A 322 -1.83 35.52 -20.39
C GLY A 322 -0.95 36.66 -19.89
N LYS A 323 -0.28 36.54 -18.73
CA LYS A 323 0.70 37.51 -18.24
C LYS A 323 2.13 37.00 -18.41
N LYS A 324 3.07 37.90 -18.71
CA LYS A 324 4.50 37.56 -18.79
C LYS A 324 5.04 37.34 -17.37
N GLY A 325 5.73 36.22 -17.15
CA GLY A 325 6.48 36.00 -15.91
C GLY A 325 7.66 36.96 -15.79
N HIS A 326 8.14 37.14 -14.57
CA HIS A 326 9.34 37.93 -14.26
C HIS A 326 10.29 37.10 -13.40
N ASN A 327 11.54 37.55 -13.25
CA ASN A 327 12.51 36.86 -12.39
C ASN A 327 12.77 37.67 -11.13
N GLU A 328 12.83 36.99 -10.00
CA GLU A 328 13.14 37.55 -8.69
C GLU A 328 14.40 36.91 -8.11
N ASP A 329 14.97 37.52 -7.07
CA ASP A 329 16.05 36.94 -6.27
C ASP A 329 15.54 36.06 -5.11
N HIS A 330 14.22 35.96 -4.94
CA HIS A 330 13.56 35.17 -3.89
C HIS A 330 12.30 34.46 -4.43
N ALA A 331 11.83 33.44 -3.71
CA ALA A 331 10.57 32.79 -4.04
C ALA A 331 9.40 33.56 -3.44
N THR A 332 8.30 33.69 -4.18
CA THR A 332 7.05 34.33 -3.71
C THR A 332 6.12 33.36 -2.97
N THR A 333 6.43 32.06 -3.03
CA THR A 333 5.65 30.98 -2.43
C THR A 333 6.52 30.03 -1.61
N VAL A 334 5.92 29.33 -0.66
CA VAL A 334 6.53 28.31 0.19
C VAL A 334 5.69 27.04 0.16
N TRP A 335 6.35 25.90 0.09
CA TRP A 335 5.71 24.59 0.18
C TRP A 335 5.64 24.13 1.63
N LEU A 336 4.48 23.66 2.05
CA LEU A 336 4.17 23.32 3.43
C LEU A 336 3.46 21.96 3.53
N VAL A 337 3.77 21.22 4.57
CA VAL A 337 3.05 20.00 4.96
C VAL A 337 1.67 20.38 5.46
N SER A 338 0.67 19.61 5.04
CA SER A 338 -0.72 19.77 5.43
C SER A 338 -1.40 18.42 5.69
N GLU A 339 -2.31 18.42 6.66
CA GLU A 339 -3.20 17.29 6.95
C GLU A 339 -4.32 17.12 5.90
N SER A 340 -4.53 18.14 5.06
CA SER A 340 -5.61 18.21 4.08
C SER A 340 -5.19 18.85 2.77
N ARG A 341 -5.93 18.54 1.70
CA ARG A 341 -5.69 19.05 0.34
C ARG A 341 -5.69 20.57 0.24
N LYS A 342 -6.50 21.25 1.05
CA LYS A 342 -6.49 22.71 1.22
C LYS A 342 -6.04 23.04 2.63
N ALA A 343 -5.37 24.18 2.83
CA ALA A 343 -5.09 24.68 4.17
C ALA A 343 -6.41 25.04 4.86
N LEU A 344 -6.82 24.23 5.84
CA LEU A 344 -8.00 24.52 6.67
C LEU A 344 -7.65 25.51 7.79
N ALA A 345 -6.43 25.43 8.33
CA ALA A 345 -5.90 26.35 9.31
C ALA A 345 -4.38 26.49 9.15
N MET A 346 -3.86 27.72 9.24
CA MET A 346 -2.44 28.01 9.01
C MET A 346 -1.53 27.48 10.12
N ASN A 347 -2.05 27.37 11.35
CA ASN A 347 -1.30 26.84 12.50
C ASN A 347 -0.97 25.34 12.39
N ASN A 348 -1.64 24.59 11.52
CA ASN A 348 -1.39 23.15 11.32
C ASN A 348 -0.40 22.86 10.18
N LEU A 349 0.25 23.89 9.64
CA LEU A 349 1.21 23.76 8.55
C LEU A 349 2.64 23.69 9.08
N ALA A 350 3.48 22.86 8.44
CA ALA A 350 4.90 22.74 8.80
C ALA A 350 5.79 22.86 7.56
N PRO A 351 6.97 23.49 7.65
CA PRO A 351 7.91 23.56 6.54
C PRO A 351 8.65 22.23 6.35
N PHE A 352 9.20 22.03 5.15
CA PHE A 352 9.96 20.84 4.81
C PHE A 352 11.46 20.97 5.06
N GLY A 353 12.09 19.83 5.35
CA GLY A 353 13.51 19.58 5.09
C GLY A 353 14.50 20.01 6.17
N TRP A 354 14.05 20.58 7.29
CA TRP A 354 14.98 21.02 8.35
C TRP A 354 15.49 19.86 9.19
N ALA A 355 16.79 19.83 9.42
CA ALA A 355 17.47 18.84 10.25
C ALA A 355 18.67 19.43 10.99
N GLN A 356 19.12 18.74 12.03
CA GLN A 356 20.35 19.04 12.77
C GLN A 356 21.37 17.95 12.46
N LEU A 357 22.60 18.35 12.12
CA LEU A 357 23.75 17.48 11.93
C LEU A 357 24.73 17.73 13.07
N SER A 358 25.06 16.67 13.81
CA SER A 358 25.93 16.76 14.99
C SER A 358 27.01 15.69 14.92
N GLN A 359 28.20 16.02 15.41
CA GLN A 359 29.27 15.03 15.57
C GLN A 359 28.90 14.08 16.71
N MET A 360 29.13 12.79 16.50
CA MET A 360 28.75 11.75 17.46
C MET A 360 29.92 11.46 18.41
N THR A 361 29.66 11.46 19.70
CA THR A 361 30.61 10.96 20.72
C THR A 361 30.64 9.44 20.72
N ASP A 362 31.70 8.84 21.24
CA ASP A 362 31.80 7.37 21.33
C ASP A 362 30.70 6.75 22.19
N ASP A 363 30.33 7.41 23.29
CA ASP A 363 29.23 7.00 24.16
C ASP A 363 27.88 6.99 23.40
N LEU A 364 27.57 8.07 22.70
CA LEU A 364 26.34 8.17 21.90
C LEU A 364 26.33 7.14 20.76
N ALA A 365 27.48 6.86 20.15
CA ALA A 365 27.60 5.82 19.14
C ALA A 365 27.27 4.43 19.69
N GLN A 366 27.71 4.11 20.92
CA GLN A 366 27.36 2.86 21.59
C GLN A 366 25.86 2.79 21.90
N GLN A 367 25.28 3.87 22.42
CA GLN A 367 23.84 3.94 22.68
C GLN A 367 23.01 3.72 21.41
N PHE A 368 23.42 4.31 20.29
CA PHE A 368 22.75 4.15 19.00
C PHE A 368 22.86 2.73 18.48
N GLN A 369 24.02 2.11 18.64
CA GLN A 369 24.22 0.70 18.29
C GLN A 369 23.31 -0.24 19.08
N ILE A 370 23.19 -0.03 20.40
CA ILE A 370 22.29 -0.81 21.27
C ILE A 370 20.84 -0.63 20.82
N ARG A 371 20.41 0.63 20.63
CA ARG A 371 19.04 0.96 20.20
C ARG A 371 18.67 0.31 18.86
N GLU A 372 19.61 0.27 17.93
CA GLU A 372 19.42 -0.41 16.63
C GLU A 372 19.29 -1.92 16.80
N GLN A 373 20.15 -2.55 17.62
CA GLN A 373 20.09 -3.99 17.90
C GLN A 373 18.76 -4.39 18.57
N GLU A 374 18.31 -3.63 19.57
CA GLU A 374 17.03 -3.87 20.23
C GLU A 374 15.85 -3.75 19.25
N TRP A 375 15.90 -2.78 18.34
CA TRP A 375 14.87 -2.59 17.34
C TRP A 375 14.86 -3.73 16.31
N GLN A 376 16.04 -4.16 15.84
CA GLN A 376 16.17 -5.29 14.93
C GLN A 376 15.63 -6.58 15.56
N ALA A 377 15.98 -6.86 16.82
CA ALA A 377 15.46 -8.02 17.55
C ALA A 377 13.93 -8.01 17.65
N LYS A 378 13.34 -6.87 18.05
CA LYS A 378 11.87 -6.70 18.12
C LYS A 378 11.19 -6.87 16.76
N ARG A 379 11.81 -6.34 15.70
CA ARG A 379 11.29 -6.46 14.34
C ARG A 379 11.31 -7.92 13.89
N ASP A 380 12.43 -8.61 14.07
CA ASP A 380 12.60 -9.98 13.60
C ASP A 380 11.65 -10.94 14.36
N GLU A 381 11.43 -10.71 15.66
CA GLU A 381 10.41 -11.40 16.46
C GLU A 381 8.98 -11.13 15.97
N SER A 382 8.66 -9.87 15.65
CA SER A 382 7.35 -9.52 15.09
C SER A 382 7.13 -10.16 13.71
N HIS A 383 8.17 -10.19 12.86
CA HIS A 383 8.10 -10.81 11.54
C HIS A 383 7.96 -12.33 11.63
N SER A 384 8.69 -13.00 12.53
CA SER A 384 8.58 -14.44 12.74
C SER A 384 7.18 -14.82 13.26
N THR A 385 6.67 -14.07 14.23
CA THR A 385 5.31 -14.27 14.77
C THR A 385 4.24 -14.07 13.71
N GLN A 386 4.37 -13.03 12.88
CA GLN A 386 3.41 -12.76 11.80
C GLN A 386 3.47 -13.82 10.70
N ARG A 387 4.67 -14.31 10.34
CA ARG A 387 4.83 -15.44 9.40
C ARG A 387 4.14 -16.70 9.92
N ALA A 388 4.40 -17.07 11.18
CA ALA A 388 3.78 -18.24 11.80
C ALA A 388 2.25 -18.14 11.86
N LYS A 389 1.70 -16.95 12.20
CA LYS A 389 0.24 -16.71 12.18
C LYS A 389 -0.34 -16.86 10.78
N THR A 390 0.35 -16.32 9.77
CA THR A 390 -0.08 -16.39 8.37
C THR A 390 -0.06 -17.83 7.87
N GLU A 391 1.04 -18.57 8.10
CA GLU A 391 1.17 -19.98 7.73
C GLU A 391 0.05 -20.81 8.32
N ARG A 392 -0.23 -20.63 9.62
CA ARG A 392 -1.34 -21.30 10.31
C ARG A 392 -2.70 -20.96 9.70
N GLN A 393 -2.96 -19.68 9.37
CA GLN A 393 -4.20 -19.28 8.71
C GLN A 393 -4.34 -19.85 7.29
N THR A 394 -3.26 -19.90 6.50
CA THR A 394 -3.28 -20.53 5.18
C THR A 394 -3.52 -22.03 5.26
N GLU A 395 -2.94 -22.71 6.25
CA GLU A 395 -3.16 -24.14 6.46
C GLU A 395 -4.61 -24.44 6.86
N LEU A 396 -5.18 -23.66 7.79
CA LEU A 396 -6.60 -23.74 8.15
C LEU A 396 -7.51 -23.55 6.93
N LYS A 397 -7.26 -22.52 6.12
CA LYS A 397 -8.04 -22.28 4.89
C LYS A 397 -7.92 -23.41 3.87
N ARG A 398 -6.74 -24.04 3.77
CA ARG A 398 -6.53 -25.18 2.87
C ARG A 398 -7.31 -26.40 3.36
N GLN A 399 -7.27 -26.68 4.66
CA GLN A 399 -8.05 -27.76 5.26
C GLN A 399 -9.55 -27.55 5.06
N ASP A 400 -10.04 -26.33 5.32
CA ASP A 400 -11.45 -25.97 5.09
C ASP A 400 -11.84 -26.13 3.62
N ALA A 401 -10.98 -25.74 2.67
CA ALA A 401 -11.21 -25.91 1.24
C ALA A 401 -11.20 -27.39 0.79
N GLU A 402 -10.30 -28.21 1.33
CA GLU A 402 -10.26 -29.66 1.06
C GLU A 402 -11.51 -30.36 1.60
N VAL A 403 -11.97 -29.98 2.80
CA VAL A 403 -13.23 -30.47 3.38
C VAL A 403 -14.43 -30.03 2.55
N ALA A 404 -14.50 -28.76 2.13
CA ALA A 404 -15.57 -28.25 1.28
C ALA A 404 -15.61 -28.97 -0.08
N LYS A 405 -14.44 -29.22 -0.69
CA LYS A 405 -14.34 -29.95 -1.95
C LYS A 405 -14.80 -31.40 -1.80
N ARG A 406 -14.45 -32.08 -0.71
CA ARG A 406 -14.95 -33.44 -0.40
C ARG A 406 -16.46 -33.46 -0.29
N LYS A 407 -17.05 -32.55 0.50
CA LYS A 407 -18.51 -32.44 0.65
C LYS A 407 -19.21 -32.17 -0.69
N ALA A 408 -18.64 -31.31 -1.54
CA ALA A 408 -19.20 -31.03 -2.86
C ALA A 408 -19.16 -32.24 -3.79
N MET A 409 -18.06 -33.02 -3.77
CA MET A 409 -17.97 -34.27 -4.54
C MET A 409 -18.98 -35.32 -4.05
N GLU A 410 -19.11 -35.50 -2.73
CA GLU A 410 -20.10 -36.40 -2.13
C GLU A 410 -21.54 -35.99 -2.50
N GLU A 411 -21.85 -34.69 -2.50
CA GLU A 411 -23.18 -34.20 -2.91
C GLU A 411 -23.43 -34.37 -4.42
N GLU A 412 -22.42 -34.17 -5.26
CA GLU A 412 -22.52 -34.41 -6.71
C GLU A 412 -22.70 -35.89 -7.03
N GLU A 413 -21.98 -36.79 -6.37
CA GLU A 413 -22.17 -38.24 -6.51
C GLU A 413 -23.57 -38.65 -6.07
N ARG A 414 -24.05 -38.16 -4.91
CA ARG A 414 -25.42 -38.44 -4.46
C ARG A 414 -26.47 -37.95 -5.47
N ARG A 415 -26.31 -36.74 -6.02
CA ARG A 415 -27.22 -36.23 -7.07
C ARG A 415 -27.17 -37.06 -8.34
N LYS A 416 -26.00 -37.56 -8.75
CA LYS A 416 -25.86 -38.46 -9.90
C LYS A 416 -26.52 -39.81 -9.65
N GLU A 417 -26.40 -40.34 -8.44
CA GLU A 417 -27.02 -41.60 -8.05
C GLU A 417 -28.55 -41.47 -8.00
N GLU A 418 -29.07 -40.45 -7.32
CA GLU A 418 -30.51 -40.12 -7.32
C GLU A 418 -31.05 -39.92 -8.76
N ALA A 419 -30.30 -39.23 -9.63
CA ALA A 419 -30.68 -39.03 -11.02
C ALA A 419 -30.61 -40.34 -11.84
N ARG A 420 -29.67 -41.24 -11.54
CA ARG A 420 -29.58 -42.56 -12.17
C ARG A 420 -30.74 -43.44 -11.73
N GLU A 421 -31.05 -43.49 -10.44
CA GLU A 421 -32.20 -44.22 -9.91
C GLU A 421 -33.50 -43.69 -10.51
N MET A 422 -33.66 -42.36 -10.60
CA MET A 422 -34.83 -41.75 -11.24
C MET A 422 -34.91 -42.07 -12.74
N ALA A 423 -33.78 -42.06 -13.46
CA ALA A 423 -33.74 -42.42 -14.88
C ALA A 423 -33.98 -43.92 -15.12
N GLU A 424 -33.48 -44.80 -14.25
CA GLU A 424 -33.76 -46.23 -14.28
C GLU A 424 -35.25 -46.49 -14.02
N PHE A 425 -35.83 -45.81 -13.03
CA PHE A 425 -37.27 -45.86 -12.76
C PHE A 425 -38.11 -45.33 -13.93
N ASP A 426 -37.67 -44.26 -14.61
CA ASP A 426 -38.32 -43.73 -15.80
C ASP A 426 -38.10 -44.60 -17.06
N ALA A 427 -37.04 -45.39 -17.12
CA ALA A 427 -36.81 -46.33 -18.22
C ALA A 427 -37.56 -47.66 -18.04
N MET A 428 -37.93 -48.01 -16.81
CA MET A 428 -38.76 -49.18 -16.51
C MET A 428 -40.11 -49.10 -17.20
N THR A 429 -40.55 -50.23 -17.74
CA THR A 429 -41.89 -50.39 -18.30
C THR A 429 -42.96 -50.16 -17.22
N PRO A 430 -44.20 -49.80 -17.60
CA PRO A 430 -45.28 -49.61 -16.63
C PRO A 430 -45.49 -50.81 -15.68
N GLU A 431 -45.24 -52.04 -16.15
CA GLU A 431 -45.32 -53.27 -15.32
C GLU A 431 -44.20 -53.35 -14.28
N GLU A 432 -42.97 -53.00 -14.66
CA GLU A 432 -41.79 -53.03 -13.79
C GLU A 432 -41.85 -51.92 -12.72
N ARG A 433 -42.38 -50.74 -13.06
CA ARG A 433 -42.62 -49.66 -12.08
C ARG A 433 -43.67 -50.05 -11.04
N ASP A 434 -44.74 -50.72 -11.47
CA ASP A 434 -45.79 -51.24 -10.58
C ASP A 434 -45.22 -52.35 -9.65
N LEU A 435 -44.28 -53.18 -10.12
CA LEU A 435 -43.56 -54.15 -9.29
C LEU A 435 -42.62 -53.49 -8.26
N VAL A 436 -41.85 -52.49 -8.65
CA VAL A 436 -40.98 -51.72 -7.73
C VAL A 436 -41.82 -51.00 -6.68
N THR A 437 -42.95 -50.41 -7.07
CA THR A 437 -43.88 -49.76 -6.15
C THR A 437 -44.45 -50.77 -5.15
N LEU A 438 -44.84 -51.98 -5.59
CA LEU A 438 -45.30 -53.06 -4.70
C LEU A 438 -44.23 -53.58 -3.72
N ALA A 439 -42.95 -53.36 -4.02
CA ALA A 439 -41.83 -53.74 -3.16
C ALA A 439 -41.43 -52.63 -2.16
N ASP A 440 -41.95 -51.40 -2.31
CA ASP A 440 -41.69 -50.27 -1.41
C ASP A 440 -42.32 -50.52 -0.03
N PRO A 441 -41.53 -50.53 1.07
CA PRO A 441 -42.05 -50.67 2.43
C PRO A 441 -43.05 -49.57 2.84
N GLY A 442 -43.03 -48.42 2.16
CA GLY A 442 -43.95 -47.30 2.38
C GLY A 442 -45.22 -47.31 1.52
N ILE A 443 -45.46 -48.36 0.74
CA ILE A 443 -46.60 -48.42 -0.19
C ILE A 443 -47.94 -48.23 0.53
N THR A 444 -48.78 -47.35 -0.01
CA THR A 444 -50.12 -47.11 0.52
C THR A 444 -51.10 -48.16 0.05
N GLU A 445 -52.13 -48.40 0.86
CA GLU A 445 -53.20 -49.36 0.53
C GLU A 445 -53.89 -49.04 -0.81
N GLN A 446 -54.03 -47.76 -1.14
CA GLN A 446 -54.63 -47.31 -2.39
C GLN A 446 -53.76 -47.69 -3.60
N GLN A 447 -52.44 -47.50 -3.52
CA GLN A 447 -51.49 -47.90 -4.57
C GLN A 447 -51.52 -49.42 -4.81
N VAL A 448 -51.56 -50.23 -3.75
CA VAL A 448 -51.68 -51.69 -3.87
C VAL A 448 -52.95 -52.08 -4.63
N PHE A 449 -54.08 -51.40 -4.37
CA PHE A 449 -55.32 -51.67 -5.07
C PHE A 449 -55.34 -51.22 -6.53
N ASP A 450 -54.73 -50.07 -6.83
CA ASP A 450 -54.65 -49.56 -8.19
C ASP A 450 -53.77 -50.46 -9.06
N ILE A 451 -52.64 -50.92 -8.52
CA ILE A 451 -51.75 -51.89 -9.18
C ILE A 451 -52.50 -53.22 -9.38
N PHE A 452 -53.17 -53.73 -8.34
CA PHE A 452 -54.00 -54.93 -8.44
C PHE A 452 -55.07 -54.86 -9.55
N GLY A 453 -55.65 -53.67 -9.79
CA GLY A 453 -56.59 -53.45 -10.87
C GLY A 453 -56.01 -53.68 -12.27
N ARG A 454 -54.69 -53.48 -12.43
CA ARG A 454 -53.96 -53.58 -13.70
C ARG A 454 -53.13 -54.86 -13.84
N ILE A 455 -52.85 -55.60 -12.76
CA ILE A 455 -52.11 -56.87 -12.74
C ILE A 455 -52.59 -57.87 -13.81
N GLY A 456 -53.89 -57.88 -14.13
CA GLY A 456 -54.45 -58.78 -15.15
C GLY A 456 -53.90 -58.58 -16.57
N GLY A 457 -53.37 -57.40 -16.87
CA GLY A 457 -52.78 -57.05 -18.17
C GLY A 457 -51.25 -57.19 -18.23
N PHE A 458 -50.61 -57.66 -17.17
CA PHE A 458 -49.16 -57.82 -17.13
C PHE A 458 -48.71 -59.07 -17.90
N SER A 459 -47.46 -59.09 -18.34
CA SER A 459 -46.79 -60.31 -18.82
C SER A 459 -46.86 -61.44 -17.77
N GLU A 460 -46.92 -62.70 -18.19
CA GLU A 460 -47.15 -63.84 -17.28
C GLU A 460 -46.08 -63.98 -16.18
N GLU A 461 -44.86 -63.52 -16.43
CA GLU A 461 -43.77 -63.48 -15.45
C GLU A 461 -43.98 -62.36 -14.42
N ASN A 462 -44.21 -61.11 -14.86
CA ASN A 462 -44.47 -59.96 -13.99
C ASN A 462 -45.78 -60.09 -13.20
N LYS A 463 -46.78 -60.75 -13.78
CA LYS A 463 -48.08 -61.03 -13.15
C LYS A 463 -47.93 -61.92 -11.93
N LYS A 464 -47.09 -62.96 -11.99
CA LYS A 464 -46.78 -63.84 -10.85
C LYS A 464 -46.01 -63.10 -9.77
N LEU A 465 -45.02 -62.29 -10.15
CA LEU A 465 -44.24 -61.47 -9.22
C LEU A 465 -45.12 -60.43 -8.50
N ALA A 466 -45.98 -59.72 -9.23
CA ALA A 466 -46.89 -58.71 -8.67
C ALA A 466 -47.94 -59.35 -7.76
N ALA A 467 -48.46 -60.52 -8.15
CA ALA A 467 -49.40 -61.30 -7.34
C ALA A 467 -48.75 -61.78 -6.04
N MET A 468 -47.48 -62.18 -6.08
CA MET A 468 -46.72 -62.63 -4.91
C MET A 468 -46.38 -61.47 -3.95
N ALA A 469 -46.01 -60.30 -4.48
CA ALA A 469 -45.80 -59.10 -3.69
C ALA A 469 -47.10 -58.61 -3.03
N THR A 470 -48.21 -58.57 -3.79
CA THR A 470 -49.54 -58.22 -3.29
C THR A 470 -50.02 -59.19 -2.19
N LYS A 471 -49.77 -60.50 -2.36
CA LYS A 471 -50.03 -61.54 -1.34
C LYS A 471 -49.24 -61.28 -0.06
N THR A 472 -47.99 -60.86 -0.17
CA THR A 472 -47.12 -60.58 0.98
C THR A 472 -47.63 -59.35 1.74
N TYR A 473 -47.94 -58.25 1.06
CA TYR A 473 -48.50 -57.05 1.66
C TYR A 473 -49.84 -57.34 2.37
N TRP A 474 -50.77 -58.05 1.71
CA TRP A 474 -52.07 -58.39 2.32
C TRP A 474 -51.95 -59.39 3.48
N LYS A 475 -50.93 -60.24 3.52
CA LYS A 475 -50.65 -61.08 4.70
C LYS A 475 -50.16 -60.25 5.89
N GLN A 476 -49.28 -59.29 5.65
CA GLN A 476 -48.75 -58.41 6.71
C GLN A 476 -49.81 -57.48 7.31
N HIS A 477 -50.85 -57.15 6.55
CA HIS A 477 -51.95 -56.26 6.97
C HIS A 477 -53.25 -57.02 7.32
N ASP A 478 -53.17 -58.32 7.62
CA ASP A 478 -54.31 -59.19 8.02
C ASP A 478 -55.48 -59.25 7.01
N ARG A 479 -55.20 -59.06 5.72
CA ARG A 479 -56.20 -59.00 4.62
C ARG A 479 -56.07 -60.15 3.61
N TRP A 480 -55.55 -61.28 4.05
CA TRP A 480 -55.36 -62.48 3.23
C TRP A 480 -56.30 -63.63 3.59
N ASN A 481 -56.76 -63.72 4.83
CA ASN A 481 -57.54 -64.85 5.33
C ASN A 481 -59.05 -64.59 5.25
N LYS A 482 -59.85 -65.65 4.99
CA LYS A 482 -61.31 -65.54 4.78
C LYS A 482 -62.06 -64.94 5.97
N LYS A 483 -61.56 -65.15 7.18
CA LYS A 483 -62.18 -64.68 8.42
C LYS A 483 -61.91 -63.20 8.70
N ASP A 484 -60.86 -62.65 8.10
CA ASP A 484 -60.32 -61.32 8.42
C ASP A 484 -60.57 -60.31 7.28
N CYS A 485 -61.18 -60.75 6.17
CA CYS A 485 -61.44 -59.95 4.97
C CYS A 485 -62.93 -59.63 4.76
N SER A 486 -63.24 -58.43 4.26
CA SER A 486 -64.58 -58.12 3.74
C SER A 486 -64.92 -59.00 2.52
N LYS A 487 -66.21 -59.21 2.22
CA LYS A 487 -66.64 -59.99 1.03
C LYS A 487 -65.99 -59.49 -0.27
N LYS A 488 -65.82 -58.17 -0.42
CA LYS A 488 -65.17 -57.55 -1.59
C LYS A 488 -63.65 -57.80 -1.62
N GLN A 489 -62.98 -57.77 -0.47
CA GLN A 489 -61.55 -58.06 -0.36
C GLN A 489 -61.25 -59.54 -0.61
N TRP A 490 -62.11 -60.44 -0.12
CA TRP A 490 -61.96 -61.88 -0.32
C TRP A 490 -62.00 -62.28 -1.81
N THR A 491 -62.86 -61.64 -2.62
CA THR A 491 -62.88 -61.84 -4.07
C THR A 491 -61.56 -61.43 -4.74
N LYS A 492 -60.89 -60.38 -4.24
CA LYS A 492 -59.58 -59.95 -4.74
C LYS A 492 -58.47 -60.95 -4.36
N VAL A 493 -58.51 -61.49 -3.14
CA VAL A 493 -57.60 -62.55 -2.67
C VAL A 493 -57.72 -63.82 -3.52
N GLN A 494 -58.94 -64.24 -3.88
CA GLN A 494 -59.16 -65.39 -4.76
C GLN A 494 -58.53 -65.18 -6.14
N ARG A 495 -58.67 -63.98 -6.70
CA ARG A 495 -58.06 -63.62 -7.99
C ARG A 495 -56.52 -63.62 -7.96
N ILE A 496 -55.89 -63.25 -6.84
CA ILE A 496 -54.44 -63.42 -6.65
C ILE A 496 -54.05 -64.90 -6.52
N LYS A 497 -54.85 -65.73 -5.85
CA LYS A 497 -54.61 -67.18 -5.75
C LYS A 497 -54.70 -67.87 -7.11
N GLU A 498 -55.66 -67.49 -7.94
CA GLU A 498 -55.77 -67.93 -9.34
C GLU A 498 -54.50 -67.60 -10.14
N MET A 499 -53.99 -66.37 -10.02
CA MET A 499 -52.78 -65.91 -10.72
C MET A 499 -51.50 -66.61 -10.26
N LEU A 500 -51.46 -67.09 -9.03
CA LEU A 500 -50.33 -67.84 -8.45
C LEU A 500 -50.44 -69.36 -8.65
N GLY A 501 -51.59 -69.87 -9.13
CA GLY A 501 -51.84 -71.31 -9.24
C GLY A 501 -52.07 -72.01 -7.90
N ASP A 502 -52.44 -71.26 -6.85
CA ASP A 502 -52.67 -71.73 -5.47
C ASP A 502 -54.11 -72.26 -5.24
N LEU A 503 -54.85 -72.61 -6.31
CA LEU A 503 -56.27 -73.01 -6.26
C LEU A 503 -56.48 -74.52 -6.15
#